data_AF-A0A9E8CTG9-F1
#
_entry.id   AF-A0A9E8CTG9-F1
#
_cell.length_a   1.000
_cell.length_b   1.000
_cell.length_c   1.000
_cell.angle_alpha   90.00
_cell.angle_beta   90.00
_cell.angle_gamma   90.00
#
_symmetry.space_group_name_H-M   'P 1'
#
loop_
_entity.id
_entity.type
_entity.pdbx_description
1 polymer ?
#
loop_
_entity_poly.entity_id
_entity_poly.type
_entity_poly.pdbx_seq_one_letter_code
_entity_poly.pdbx_strand_id
1 'polypeptide(L)'
;MDRDAVLLRRYVIRRSSGAYPCPEYARRIEIDGIGAWQRCDERAARAADRWKRMRVPRRPWCPVLGNRLDIAQDLALQSFFAIADDADWFRMEQDVRRHPRRCLAEWRAAGHRLIVAAQAAAAGHRAPGKLSGWPPKRGTGPRSLIQDR
;
A
#
# COMPACT_ATOMS: atom_id res chain seq x y z
N MET A 1 -8.08 16.54 -12.94
CA MET A 1 -7.18 15.39 -12.69
C MET A 1 -7.67 14.68 -11.45
N ASP A 2 -7.72 13.35 -11.43
CA ASP A 2 -8.25 12.59 -10.28
C ASP A 2 -7.29 12.70 -9.08
N ARG A 3 -7.77 13.24 -7.97
CA ARG A 3 -6.96 13.56 -6.78
C ARG A 3 -6.29 12.31 -6.20
N ASP A 4 -7.01 11.20 -6.11
CA ASP A 4 -6.50 9.98 -5.50
C ASP A 4 -5.38 9.38 -6.35
N ALA A 5 -5.53 9.43 -7.68
CA ALA A 5 -4.50 8.97 -8.61
C ALA A 5 -3.21 9.80 -8.48
N VAL A 6 -3.31 11.11 -8.25
CA VAL A 6 -2.16 11.99 -7.99
C VAL A 6 -1.51 11.65 -6.65
N LEU A 7 -2.30 11.44 -5.60
CA LEU A 7 -1.79 11.08 -4.28
C LEU A 7 -1.13 9.70 -4.28
N LEU A 8 -1.71 8.71 -4.96
CA LEU A 8 -1.14 7.39 -5.15
C LEU A 8 0.23 7.48 -5.83
N ARG A 9 0.31 8.19 -6.96
CA ARG A 9 1.58 8.39 -7.67
C ARG A 9 2.64 9.00 -6.75
N ARG A 10 2.27 10.04 -5.98
CA ARG A 10 3.20 10.68 -5.04
C ARG A 10 3.60 9.76 -3.89
N TYR A 11 2.69 8.94 -3.40
CA TYR A 11 2.94 7.97 -2.33
C TYR A 11 3.99 6.97 -2.77
N VAL A 12 3.75 6.29 -3.90
CA VAL A 12 4.63 5.24 -4.42
C VAL A 12 6.01 5.80 -4.75
N ILE A 13 6.09 6.93 -5.48
CA ILE A 13 7.40 7.54 -5.82
C ILE A 13 8.22 7.87 -4.57
N ARG A 14 7.58 8.38 -3.52
CA ARG A 14 8.32 8.68 -2.27
C ARG A 14 8.74 7.44 -1.52
N ARG A 15 7.89 6.42 -1.55
CA ARG A 15 8.17 5.14 -0.91
C ARG A 15 9.34 4.45 -1.61
N SER A 16 9.33 4.39 -2.94
CA SER A 16 10.41 3.78 -3.74
C SER A 16 11.72 4.57 -3.67
N SER A 17 11.66 5.91 -3.60
CA SER A 17 12.88 6.73 -3.57
C SER A 17 13.55 6.81 -2.18
N GLY A 18 13.06 6.09 -1.17
CA GLY A 18 13.54 6.22 0.21
C GLY A 18 13.26 7.57 0.85
N ALA A 19 12.42 8.43 0.24
CA ALA A 19 12.04 9.74 0.76
C ALA A 19 10.95 9.63 1.84
N TYR A 20 11.12 8.68 2.76
CA TYR A 20 10.31 8.45 3.95
C TYR A 20 11.26 8.10 5.14
N PRO A 21 10.90 8.44 6.39
CA PRO A 21 9.68 9.11 6.79
C PRO A 21 9.61 10.56 6.31
N CYS A 22 8.40 11.03 6.03
CA CYS A 22 8.11 12.38 5.60
C CYS A 22 8.57 13.34 6.70
N PRO A 23 9.46 14.32 6.39
CA PRO A 23 9.93 15.27 7.39
C PRO A 23 8.77 16.04 8.01
N GLU A 24 8.87 16.27 9.32
CA GLU A 24 7.83 16.97 10.09
C GLU A 24 7.98 18.48 10.05
N TYR A 25 9.13 19.00 9.64
CA TYR A 25 9.43 20.41 9.63
C TYR A 25 9.50 20.93 8.20
N ALA A 26 9.24 22.22 8.04
CA ALA A 26 9.46 22.93 6.80
C ALA A 26 10.11 24.28 7.08
N ARG A 27 11.06 24.65 6.22
CA ARG A 27 11.65 25.99 6.18
C ARG A 27 11.13 26.75 4.97
N ARG A 28 11.06 28.07 5.08
CA ARG A 28 10.78 28.92 3.92
C ARG A 28 12.06 29.02 3.08
N ILE A 29 11.91 28.84 1.79
CA ILE A 29 12.94 29.08 0.78
C ILE A 29 12.39 30.08 -0.23
N GLU A 30 13.26 30.90 -0.80
CA GLU A 30 12.91 31.78 -1.91
C GLU A 30 13.39 31.10 -3.20
N ILE A 31 12.47 30.89 -4.15
CA ILE A 31 12.78 30.40 -5.50
C ILE A 31 12.27 31.47 -6.45
N ASP A 32 13.18 32.10 -7.21
CA ASP A 32 12.85 33.16 -8.16
C ASP A 32 12.01 34.30 -7.56
N GLY A 33 12.32 34.67 -6.31
CA GLY A 33 11.59 35.70 -5.56
C GLY A 33 10.22 35.27 -5.00
N ILE A 34 9.87 34.00 -5.14
CA ILE A 34 8.63 33.42 -4.60
C ILE A 34 8.95 32.58 -3.35
N GLY A 35 8.33 32.98 -2.24
CA GLY A 35 8.43 32.25 -0.98
C GLY A 35 7.70 30.91 -1.01
N ALA A 36 8.43 29.81 -0.92
CA ALA A 36 7.91 28.45 -0.87
C ALA A 36 8.28 27.74 0.43
N TRP A 37 7.45 26.77 0.85
CA TRP A 37 7.75 25.92 2.01
C TRP A 37 8.41 24.62 1.56
N GLN A 38 9.66 24.42 1.94
CA GLN A 38 10.40 23.19 1.68
C GLN A 38 10.45 22.32 2.94
N ARG A 39 10.10 21.03 2.80
CA ARG A 39 10.21 20.06 3.90
C ARG A 39 11.68 19.81 4.23
N CYS A 40 12.00 19.72 5.52
CA CYS A 40 13.35 19.49 6.01
C CYS A 40 13.32 18.81 7.40
N ASP A 41 14.47 18.36 7.87
CA ASP A 41 14.63 17.90 9.24
C ASP A 41 14.54 19.07 10.26
N GLU A 42 14.52 18.73 11.55
CA GLU A 42 14.43 19.73 12.62
C GLU A 42 15.64 20.65 12.64
N ARG A 43 16.84 20.11 12.47
CA ARG A 43 18.09 20.89 12.54
C ARG A 43 18.11 21.99 11.48
N ALA A 44 17.79 21.64 10.24
CA ALA A 44 17.71 22.58 9.12
C ALA A 44 16.57 23.59 9.28
N ALA A 45 15.47 23.20 9.93
CA ALA A 45 14.38 24.11 10.24
C ALA A 45 14.80 25.15 11.29
N ARG A 46 15.42 24.72 12.39
CA ARG A 46 15.87 25.60 13.48
C ARG A 46 16.98 26.56 13.05
N ALA A 47 17.77 26.19 12.05
CA ALA A 47 18.80 27.04 11.47
C ALA A 47 18.26 28.07 10.45
N ALA A 48 16.99 28.00 10.07
CA ALA A 48 16.38 28.91 9.10
C ALA A 48 15.65 30.07 9.77
N ASP A 49 15.64 31.23 9.11
CA ASP A 49 14.94 32.45 9.57
C ASP A 49 13.42 32.21 9.76
N ARG A 50 12.80 31.52 8.80
CA ARG A 50 11.37 31.15 8.87
C ARG A 50 11.18 29.67 8.73
N TRP A 51 10.61 29.06 9.75
CA TRP A 51 10.31 27.63 9.79
C TRP A 51 8.96 27.37 10.48
N LYS A 52 8.42 26.16 10.26
CA LYS A 52 7.26 25.66 10.97
C LYS A 52 7.30 24.14 11.11
N ARG A 53 6.71 23.63 12.18
CA ARG A 53 6.37 22.21 12.29
C ARG A 53 5.05 21.95 11.56
N MET A 54 5.08 21.04 10.59
CA MET A 54 3.89 20.61 9.84
C MET A 54 3.09 19.51 10.56
N ARG A 55 3.76 18.67 11.36
CA ARG A 55 3.09 17.65 12.16
C ARG A 55 2.47 18.32 13.39
N VAL A 56 1.16 18.18 13.52
CA VAL A 56 0.42 18.63 14.69
C VAL A 56 0.34 17.47 15.69
N PRO A 57 0.74 17.63 16.95
CA PRO A 57 0.59 16.59 17.97
C PRO A 57 -0.84 16.06 18.02
N ARG A 58 -0.99 14.74 18.20
CA ARG A 58 -2.29 14.03 18.28
C ARG A 58 -3.15 14.07 17.01
N ARG A 59 -2.68 14.66 15.91
CA ARG A 59 -3.30 14.47 14.59
C ARG A 59 -2.63 13.30 13.86
N PRO A 60 -3.40 12.50 13.08
CA PRO A 60 -2.79 11.43 12.32
C PRO A 60 -1.81 11.98 11.28
N TRP A 61 -0.75 11.23 11.04
CA TRP A 61 0.34 11.61 10.14
C TRP A 61 0.73 10.40 9.30
N CYS A 62 0.63 10.53 7.97
CA CYS A 62 1.14 9.52 7.06
C CYS A 62 2.68 9.61 7.01
N PRO A 63 3.41 8.52 7.25
CA PRO A 63 4.87 8.53 7.20
C PRO A 63 5.42 8.79 5.78
N VAL A 64 4.61 8.75 4.73
CA VAL A 64 5.06 9.01 3.34
C VAL A 64 4.62 10.39 2.84
N LEU A 65 3.37 10.77 3.11
CA LEU A 65 2.78 12.01 2.57
C LEU A 65 2.58 13.13 3.60
N GLY A 66 2.67 12.84 4.89
CA GLY A 66 2.41 13.77 5.99
C GLY A 66 0.92 13.89 6.29
N ASN A 67 0.37 15.11 6.26
CA ASN A 67 -1.05 15.37 6.55
C ASN A 67 -2.05 14.81 5.51
N ARG A 68 -1.59 14.15 4.44
CA ARG A 68 -2.46 13.47 3.46
C ARG A 68 -2.54 12.00 3.85
N LEU A 69 -3.72 11.61 4.33
CA LEU A 69 -3.97 10.28 4.89
C LEU A 69 -4.71 9.38 3.91
N ASP A 70 -5.18 9.92 2.78
CA ASP A 70 -6.10 9.30 1.83
C ASP A 70 -5.60 7.90 1.41
N ILE A 71 -4.32 7.79 1.04
CA ILE A 71 -3.70 6.50 0.67
C ILE A 71 -3.36 5.64 1.89
N ALA A 72 -2.96 6.26 3.01
CA ALA A 72 -2.56 5.55 4.21
C ALA A 72 -3.73 4.91 4.98
N GLN A 73 -4.93 5.48 4.82
CA GLN A 73 -6.18 5.00 5.43
C GLN A 73 -6.98 4.08 4.48
N ASP A 74 -6.59 4.00 3.22
CA ASP A 74 -7.18 3.08 2.25
C ASP A 74 -6.72 1.65 2.55
N LEU A 75 -7.55 0.92 3.28
CA LEU A 75 -7.24 -0.45 3.70
C LEU A 75 -6.93 -1.36 2.51
N ALA A 76 -7.65 -1.24 1.39
CA ALA A 76 -7.42 -2.06 0.22
C ALA A 76 -6.03 -1.80 -0.37
N LEU A 77 -5.66 -0.53 -0.57
CA LEU A 77 -4.31 -0.19 -1.03
C LEU A 77 -3.23 -0.65 -0.04
N GLN A 78 -3.43 -0.45 1.27
CA GLN A 78 -2.47 -0.90 2.27
C GLN A 78 -2.33 -2.43 2.29
N SER A 79 -3.42 -3.18 2.11
CA SER A 79 -3.36 -4.65 1.97
C SER A 79 -2.60 -5.08 0.71
N PHE A 80 -2.78 -4.38 -0.41
CA PHE A 80 -1.98 -4.64 -1.62
C PHE A 80 -0.49 -4.33 -1.39
N PHE A 81 -0.16 -3.22 -0.73
CA PHE A 81 1.23 -2.86 -0.44
C PHE A 81 1.90 -3.77 0.60
N ALA A 82 1.13 -4.38 1.50
CA ALA A 82 1.66 -5.23 2.57
C ALA A 82 2.34 -6.51 2.04
N ILE A 83 2.01 -6.94 0.82
CA ILE A 83 2.61 -8.12 0.18
C ILE A 83 3.72 -7.77 -0.82
N ALA A 84 3.97 -6.48 -1.07
CA ALA A 84 4.98 -6.04 -2.02
C ALA A 84 6.37 -6.05 -1.39
N ASP A 85 7.37 -6.53 -2.13
CA ASP A 85 8.78 -6.45 -1.75
C ASP A 85 9.46 -5.18 -2.29
N ASP A 86 10.75 -5.00 -1.98
CA ASP A 86 11.52 -3.83 -2.42
C ASP A 86 11.64 -3.74 -3.96
N ALA A 87 11.67 -4.87 -4.68
CA ALA A 87 11.74 -4.89 -6.13
C ALA A 87 10.39 -4.49 -6.76
N ASP A 88 9.28 -4.87 -6.14
CA ASP A 88 7.94 -4.49 -6.55
C ASP A 88 7.74 -2.98 -6.48
N TRP A 89 8.25 -2.31 -5.44
CA TRP A 89 8.14 -0.85 -5.29
C TRP A 89 8.73 -0.09 -6.49
N PHE A 90 9.85 -0.56 -7.03
CA PHE A 90 10.46 0.03 -8.22
C PHE A 90 9.59 -0.15 -9.47
N ARG A 91 9.01 -1.33 -9.68
CA ARG A 91 8.10 -1.60 -10.81
C ARG A 91 6.81 -0.79 -10.69
N MET A 92 6.22 -0.77 -9.50
CA MET A 92 5.03 0.01 -9.19
C MET A 92 5.25 1.51 -9.45
N GLU A 93 6.44 2.05 -9.17
CA GLU A 93 6.78 3.42 -9.49
C GLU A 93 6.69 3.69 -11.00
N GLN A 94 7.24 2.80 -11.83
CA GLN A 94 7.18 2.94 -13.28
C GLN A 94 5.74 2.91 -13.79
N ASP A 95 4.94 1.97 -13.29
CA ASP A 95 3.55 1.80 -13.68
C ASP A 95 2.68 3.01 -13.30
N VAL A 96 2.80 3.48 -12.05
CA VAL A 96 1.98 4.61 -11.57
C VAL A 96 2.38 5.94 -12.19
N ARG A 97 3.63 6.08 -12.65
CA ARG A 97 4.06 7.25 -13.43
C ARG A 97 3.35 7.32 -14.77
N ARG A 98 3.13 6.17 -15.43
CA ARG A 98 2.50 6.06 -16.75
C ARG A 98 0.97 6.05 -16.67
N HIS A 99 0.40 5.28 -15.75
CA HIS A 99 -1.04 5.00 -15.71
C HIS A 99 -1.63 5.06 -14.29
N PRO A 100 -1.56 6.21 -13.58
CA PRO A 100 -1.90 6.30 -12.16
C PRO A 100 -3.36 5.92 -11.85
N ARG A 101 -4.30 6.24 -12.75
CA ARG A 101 -5.73 5.89 -12.58
C ARG A 101 -5.97 4.38 -12.70
N ARG A 102 -5.32 3.74 -13.68
CA ARG A 102 -5.42 2.29 -13.88
C ARG A 102 -4.84 1.55 -12.68
N CYS A 103 -3.62 1.94 -12.26
CA CYS A 103 -2.98 1.40 -11.07
C CYS A 103 -3.86 1.56 -9.83
N LEU A 104 -4.45 2.73 -9.61
CA LEU A 104 -5.35 2.95 -8.47
C LEU A 104 -6.51 1.96 -8.45
N ALA A 105 -7.20 1.77 -9.58
CA ALA A 105 -8.33 0.86 -9.67
C ALA A 105 -7.90 -0.61 -9.50
N GLU A 106 -6.86 -1.03 -10.22
CA GLU A 106 -6.36 -2.41 -10.20
C GLU A 106 -5.81 -2.81 -8.82
N TRP A 107 -5.04 -1.93 -8.19
CA TRP A 107 -4.41 -2.22 -6.91
C TRP A 107 -5.43 -2.20 -5.77
N ARG A 108 -6.42 -1.30 -5.79
CA ARG A 108 -7.56 -1.37 -4.87
C ARG A 108 -8.32 -2.70 -5.03
N ALA A 109 -8.63 -3.10 -6.26
CA ALA A 109 -9.32 -4.36 -6.51
C ALA A 109 -8.51 -5.59 -6.05
N ALA A 110 -7.18 -5.59 -6.26
CA ALA A 110 -6.28 -6.60 -5.73
C ALA A 110 -6.29 -6.63 -4.19
N GLY A 111 -6.21 -5.46 -3.55
CA GLY A 111 -6.31 -5.29 -2.11
C GLY A 111 -7.60 -5.85 -1.51
N HIS A 112 -8.74 -5.55 -2.11
CA HIS A 112 -10.03 -6.09 -1.69
C HIS A 112 -10.07 -7.63 -1.75
N ARG A 113 -9.49 -8.23 -2.78
CA ARG A 113 -9.38 -9.70 -2.88
C ARG A 113 -8.53 -10.29 -1.75
N LEU A 114 -7.44 -9.62 -1.36
CA LEU A 114 -6.61 -10.04 -0.23
C LEU A 114 -7.37 -9.98 1.10
N ILE A 115 -8.12 -8.89 1.33
CA ILE A 115 -8.93 -8.73 2.54
C ILE A 115 -9.97 -9.84 2.65
N VAL A 116 -10.73 -10.10 1.57
CA VAL A 116 -11.75 -11.16 1.55
C VAL A 116 -11.13 -12.54 1.77
N ALA A 117 -9.99 -12.82 1.12
CA ALA A 117 -9.28 -14.08 1.32
C ALA A 117 -8.81 -14.27 2.78
N ALA A 118 -8.28 -13.21 3.40
CA ALA A 118 -7.85 -13.24 4.79
C ALA A 118 -9.03 -13.44 5.76
N GLN A 119 -10.17 -12.79 5.51
CA GLN A 119 -11.38 -12.97 6.30
C GLN A 119 -11.93 -14.40 6.20
N ALA A 120 -11.98 -14.97 4.99
CA ALA A 120 -12.40 -16.36 4.80
C ALA A 120 -11.48 -17.35 5.54
N ALA A 121 -10.16 -17.15 5.45
CA ALA A 121 -9.19 -17.96 6.17
C ALA A 121 -9.37 -17.85 7.71
N ALA A 122 -9.59 -16.64 8.23
CA ALA A 122 -9.80 -16.40 9.65
C ALA A 122 -11.12 -16.98 10.17
N ALA A 123 -12.19 -16.97 9.36
CA ALA A 123 -13.48 -17.52 9.71
C ALA A 123 -13.52 -19.06 9.69
N GLY A 124 -12.37 -19.73 9.64
CA GLY A 124 -12.28 -21.19 9.59
C GLY A 124 -12.93 -21.78 8.34
N HIS A 125 -13.23 -20.97 7.32
CA HIS A 125 -13.65 -21.46 6.02
C HIS A 125 -12.41 -22.04 5.35
N ARG A 126 -12.03 -23.25 5.78
CA ARG A 126 -11.45 -24.23 4.88
C ARG A 126 -12.45 -24.34 3.75
N ALA A 127 -12.25 -23.55 2.69
CA ALA A 127 -12.83 -23.88 1.39
C ALA A 127 -12.58 -25.38 1.25
N PRO A 128 -13.62 -26.22 1.10
CA PRO A 128 -13.41 -27.64 0.92
C PRO A 128 -12.45 -27.74 -0.27
N GLY A 129 -11.20 -28.10 0.01
CA GLY A 129 -10.23 -28.32 -1.04
C GLY A 129 -10.86 -29.34 -1.99
N LYS A 130 -10.42 -29.39 -3.25
CA LYS A 130 -10.87 -30.38 -4.25
C LYS A 130 -10.70 -31.86 -3.81
N LEU A 131 -10.26 -32.09 -2.57
CA LEU A 131 -10.00 -33.33 -1.86
C LEU A 131 -10.99 -33.61 -0.71
N SER A 132 -11.99 -32.75 -0.44
CA SER A 132 -12.94 -32.94 0.68
C SER A 132 -13.88 -34.13 0.53
N GLY A 133 -13.85 -34.83 -0.61
CA GLY A 133 -14.55 -36.08 -0.86
C GLY A 133 -13.63 -37.30 -1.00
N TRP A 134 -12.33 -37.17 -0.69
CA TRP A 134 -11.39 -38.27 -0.85
C TRP A 134 -11.51 -39.25 0.33
N PRO A 135 -11.73 -40.55 0.09
CA PRO A 135 -11.86 -41.53 1.16
C PRO A 135 -10.59 -41.59 2.02
N PRO A 136 -10.71 -41.66 3.35
CA PRO A 136 -9.56 -41.67 4.26
C PRO A 136 -8.74 -42.98 4.20
N LYS A 137 -9.22 -44.01 3.49
CA LYS A 137 -8.52 -45.28 3.26
C LYS A 137 -8.07 -45.40 1.81
N ARG A 138 -6.78 -45.68 1.62
CA ARG A 138 -6.21 -46.08 0.33
C ARG A 138 -6.96 -47.35 -0.14
N GLY A 139 -7.62 -47.29 -1.31
CA GLY A 139 -8.35 -48.43 -1.91
C GLY A 139 -9.88 -48.32 -1.97
N THR A 140 -10.51 -47.22 -1.55
CA THR A 140 -11.99 -47.05 -1.55
C THR A 140 -12.49 -46.02 -2.57
N GLY A 141 -11.72 -45.77 -3.63
CA GLY A 141 -12.18 -44.96 -4.76
C GLY A 141 -13.10 -45.76 -5.69
N PRO A 142 -13.91 -45.11 -6.54
CA PRO A 142 -14.91 -45.74 -7.42
C PRO A 142 -14.37 -46.77 -8.44
N ARG A 143 -13.07 -47.04 -8.46
CA ARG A 143 -12.43 -48.13 -9.23
C ARG A 143 -12.34 -49.47 -8.49
N SER A 144 -12.71 -49.55 -7.21
CA SER A 144 -12.65 -50.80 -6.42
C SER A 144 -13.87 -51.72 -6.58
N LEU A 145 -14.78 -51.43 -7.52
CA LEU A 145 -15.98 -52.25 -7.80
C LEU A 145 -15.84 -53.13 -9.07
N ILE A 146 -14.63 -53.30 -9.63
CA ILE A 146 -14.39 -54.12 -10.84
C ILE A 146 -13.49 -55.33 -10.53
N GLN A 147 -13.63 -55.95 -9.35
CA GLN A 147 -13.11 -57.30 -9.12
C GLN A 147 -14.08 -58.03 -8.20
N ASP A 148 -15.00 -58.76 -8.82
CA ASP A 148 -15.33 -60.15 -8.47
C ASP A 148 -16.29 -60.68 -9.55
N ARG A 149 -15.74 -61.49 -10.45
CA ARG A 149 -16.44 -62.46 -11.29
C ARG A 149 -15.74 -63.79 -11.12
#